data_AF-A0A7X8URA8-F1
#
_entry.id   AF-A0A7X8URA8-F1
#
_cell.length_a   1.000
_cell.length_b   1.000
_cell.length_c   1.000
_cell.angle_alpha   90.00
_cell.angle_beta   90.00
_cell.angle_gamma   90.00
#
_symmetry.space_group_name_H-M   'P 1'
#
loop_
_entity.id
_entity.type
_entity.pdbx_description
1 polymer ?
#
loop_
_entity_poly.entity_id
_entity_poly.type
_entity_poly.pdbx_seq_one_letter_code
_entity_poly.pdbx_strand_id
1 'polypeptide(L)'
;MLGKESHTKAGFTLIELLVVIAIMSLLVSILMPSLKNAQELARRTSCASQVKGLFLTSEYYRSDYNDYYVPIRYLNSGGTNYPWAVLLFPYIDGASTDDLTISNQTAHCLYCPSVAMELRNKSASYTSYGYNRFGVGGNQPYVDGGKKMIRWLGEPGETLVFVDCTSVNQLAKGIGDGWYEAYNDPTGGGMFLFSRHSGEANIAYGDGHVSPKRQQEITDASGKVYSNQSPWFGSNCYP
;
A
#
# COMPACT_ATOMS: atom_id res chain seq x y z
N MET A 1 26.64 -69.29 -27.41
CA MET A 1 25.21 -69.31 -27.03
C MET A 1 24.92 -68.02 -26.28
N LEU A 2 24.22 -67.07 -26.90
CA LEU A 2 23.79 -65.83 -26.24
C LEU A 2 22.27 -65.75 -26.39
N GLY A 3 21.57 -65.97 -25.28
CA GLY A 3 20.11 -65.92 -25.19
C GLY A 3 19.63 -64.49 -25.38
N LYS A 4 18.70 -64.30 -26.32
CA LYS A 4 18.10 -63.01 -26.64
C LYS A 4 16.88 -62.84 -25.73
N GLU A 5 17.01 -62.08 -24.65
CA GLU A 5 15.86 -61.79 -23.78
C GLU A 5 14.85 -60.90 -24.50
N SER A 6 13.65 -61.45 -24.70
CA SER A 6 12.51 -60.76 -25.29
C SER A 6 11.91 -59.80 -24.26
N HIS A 7 12.23 -58.52 -24.35
CA HIS A 7 11.51 -57.48 -23.61
C HIS A 7 10.06 -57.39 -24.11
N THR A 8 9.14 -58.03 -23.39
CA THR A 8 7.69 -57.80 -23.52
C THR A 8 7.40 -56.34 -23.17
N LYS A 9 7.06 -55.52 -24.18
CA LYS A 9 6.57 -54.16 -23.96
C LYS A 9 5.19 -54.25 -23.31
N ALA A 10 5.12 -53.90 -22.02
CA ALA A 10 3.84 -53.65 -21.36
C ALA A 10 3.19 -52.42 -22.01
N GLY A 11 2.06 -52.60 -22.68
CA GLY A 11 1.28 -51.51 -23.27
C GLY A 11 0.44 -50.84 -22.19
N PHE A 12 0.53 -49.52 -22.08
CA PHE A 12 -0.31 -48.73 -21.17
C PHE A 12 -1.74 -48.72 -21.73
N THR A 13 -2.72 -49.08 -20.91
CA THR A 13 -4.13 -49.09 -21.34
C THR A 13 -4.73 -47.70 -21.27
N LEU A 14 -5.69 -47.40 -22.14
CA LEU A 14 -6.45 -46.14 -22.13
C LEU A 14 -7.12 -45.89 -20.78
N ILE A 15 -7.56 -46.96 -20.09
CA ILE A 15 -8.22 -46.87 -18.79
C ILE A 15 -7.24 -46.49 -17.67
N GLU A 16 -6.02 -47.03 -17.67
CA GLU A 16 -4.98 -46.65 -16.69
C GLU A 16 -4.64 -45.16 -16.80
N LEU A 17 -4.54 -44.63 -18.03
CA LEU A 17 -4.30 -43.20 -18.23
C LEU A 17 -5.48 -42.36 -17.75
N LEU A 18 -6.71 -42.81 -18.03
CA LEU A 18 -7.93 -42.12 -17.66
C LEU A 18 -8.12 -42.04 -16.13
N VAL A 19 -7.81 -43.11 -15.40
CA VAL A 19 -7.88 -43.12 -13.93
C VAL A 19 -6.85 -42.16 -13.33
N VAL A 20 -5.62 -42.11 -13.87
CA VAL A 20 -4.57 -41.22 -13.36
C VAL A 20 -4.95 -39.76 -13.53
N ILE A 21 -5.44 -39.36 -14.71
CA ILE A 21 -5.86 -37.96 -14.92
C ILE A 21 -7.08 -37.60 -14.07
N ALA A 22 -7.98 -38.56 -13.80
CA ALA A 22 -9.13 -38.35 -12.92
C ALA A 22 -8.71 -38.09 -11.47
N ILE A 23 -7.71 -38.84 -10.97
CA ILE A 23 -7.18 -38.61 -9.63
C ILE A 23 -6.38 -37.30 -9.57
N MET A 24 -5.57 -36.99 -10.59
CA MET A 24 -4.83 -35.73 -10.66
C MET A 24 -5.78 -34.51 -10.66
N SER A 25 -6.87 -34.55 -11.43
CA SER A 25 -7.83 -33.45 -11.49
C SER A 25 -8.59 -33.27 -10.17
N LEU A 26 -8.93 -34.36 -9.48
CA LEU A 26 -9.53 -34.31 -8.14
C LEU A 26 -8.59 -33.65 -7.12
N LEU A 27 -7.32 -34.06 -7.08
CA LEU A 27 -6.32 -33.48 -6.16
C LEU A 27 -6.10 -31.99 -6.43
N VAL A 28 -5.91 -31.61 -7.70
CA VAL A 28 -5.71 -30.20 -8.07
C VAL A 28 -6.94 -29.35 -7.71
N SER A 29 -8.15 -29.87 -7.88
CA SER A 29 -9.39 -29.14 -7.56
C SER A 29 -9.47 -28.76 -6.07
N ILE A 30 -8.97 -29.61 -5.18
CA ILE A 30 -8.94 -29.34 -3.73
C ILE A 30 -7.78 -28.39 -3.37
N LEU A 31 -6.66 -28.47 -4.10
CA LEU A 31 -5.47 -27.65 -3.82
C LEU A 31 -5.58 -26.20 -4.32
N MET A 32 -6.25 -25.96 -5.45
CA MET A 32 -6.38 -24.61 -6.02
C MET A 32 -6.92 -23.54 -5.05
N PRO A 33 -8.03 -23.76 -4.31
CA PRO A 33 -8.54 -22.73 -3.38
C PRO A 33 -7.55 -22.45 -2.25
N SER A 34 -6.87 -23.47 -1.73
CA SER A 34 -5.84 -23.31 -0.69
C SER A 34 -4.65 -22.50 -1.18
N LEU A 35 -4.16 -22.78 -2.39
CA LEU A 35 -3.05 -22.05 -3.01
C LEU A 35 -3.38 -20.57 -3.24
N LYS A 36 -4.60 -20.27 -3.69
CA LYS A 36 -5.05 -18.88 -3.88
C LYS A 36 -5.06 -18.10 -2.57
N ASN A 37 -5.54 -18.71 -1.48
CA ASN A 37 -5.54 -18.09 -0.15
C ASN A 37 -4.10 -17.85 0.36
N ALA A 38 -3.20 -18.82 0.16
CA ALA A 38 -1.80 -18.69 0.54
C ALA A 38 -1.09 -17.55 -0.23
N GLN A 39 -1.36 -17.43 -1.53
CA GLN A 39 -0.83 -16.33 -2.34
C GLN A 39 -1.35 -14.96 -1.88
N GLU A 40 -2.64 -14.83 -1.54
CA GLU A 40 -3.16 -13.56 -1.04
C GLU A 40 -2.58 -13.19 0.32
N LEU A 41 -2.42 -14.19 1.22
CA LEU A 41 -1.75 -13.96 2.50
C LEU A 41 -0.31 -13.49 2.28
N ALA A 42 0.44 -14.10 1.37
CA ALA A 42 1.80 -13.69 1.05
C ALA A 42 1.87 -12.26 0.50
N ARG A 43 0.94 -11.88 -0.40
CA ARG A 43 0.84 -10.50 -0.92
C ARG A 43 0.50 -9.51 0.19
N ARG A 44 -0.42 -9.86 1.09
CA ARG A 44 -0.78 -9.03 2.25
C ARG A 44 0.39 -8.84 3.20
N THR A 45 1.13 -9.90 3.53
CA THR A 45 2.34 -9.82 4.36
C THR A 45 3.41 -8.95 3.70
N SER A 46 3.63 -9.12 2.40
CA SER A 46 4.56 -8.26 1.65
C SER A 46 4.13 -6.80 1.66
N CYS A 47 2.84 -6.51 1.46
CA CYS A 47 2.30 -5.15 1.56
C CYS A 47 2.51 -4.56 2.96
N ALA A 48 2.22 -5.31 4.02
CA ALA A 48 2.45 -4.88 5.41
C ALA A 48 3.93 -4.55 5.66
N SER A 49 4.85 -5.37 5.15
CA SER A 49 6.30 -5.11 5.22
C SER A 49 6.71 -3.85 4.47
N GLN A 50 6.11 -3.59 3.30
CA GLN A 50 6.38 -2.35 2.54
C GLN A 50 5.85 -1.11 3.26
N VAL A 51 4.64 -1.17 3.82
CA VAL A 51 4.07 -0.10 4.65
C VAL A 51 4.96 0.19 5.86
N LYS A 52 5.46 -0.85 6.54
CA LYS A 52 6.45 -0.69 7.62
C LYS A 52 7.76 -0.07 7.11
N GLY A 53 8.23 -0.49 5.94
CA GLY A 53 9.39 0.07 5.27
C GLY A 53 9.24 1.57 5.05
N LEU A 54 8.12 2.01 4.48
CA LEU A 54 7.82 3.43 4.26
C LEU A 54 7.81 4.24 5.55
N PHE A 55 7.26 3.70 6.63
CA PHE A 55 7.34 4.33 7.95
C PHE A 55 8.81 4.52 8.38
N LEU A 56 9.64 3.49 8.28
CA LEU A 56 11.08 3.59 8.63
C LEU A 56 11.82 4.59 7.73
N THR A 57 11.53 4.60 6.43
CA THR A 57 12.05 5.58 5.47
C THR A 57 11.67 7.00 5.88
N SER A 58 10.43 7.21 6.34
CA SER A 58 10.00 8.51 6.87
C SER A 58 10.69 8.91 8.17
N GLU A 59 11.08 7.93 9.00
CA GLU A 59 11.88 8.20 10.20
C GLU A 59 13.32 8.62 9.86
N TYR A 60 13.92 8.07 8.80
CA TYR A 60 15.22 8.56 8.31
C TYR A 60 15.12 9.99 7.80
N TYR A 61 14.10 10.31 7.02
CA TYR A 61 13.81 11.70 6.64
C TYR A 61 13.67 12.59 7.89
N ARG A 62 12.92 12.13 8.89
CA ARG A 62 12.68 12.87 10.13
C ARG A 62 13.99 13.19 10.86
N SER A 63 14.93 12.25 10.89
CA SER A 63 16.28 12.44 11.45
C SER A 63 17.07 13.56 10.76
N ASP A 64 17.01 13.62 9.43
CA ASP A 64 17.77 14.61 8.64
C ASP A 64 17.11 16.01 8.63
N TYR A 65 15.80 16.06 8.88
CA TYR A 65 15.00 17.29 8.82
C TYR A 65 14.48 17.75 10.20
N ASN A 66 15.33 17.74 11.24
CA ASN A 66 15.02 18.30 12.58
C ASN A 66 13.71 17.78 13.20
N ASP A 67 13.51 16.47 13.14
CA ASP A 67 12.34 15.78 13.64
C ASP A 67 11.01 16.13 12.94
N TYR A 68 11.05 16.77 11.78
CA TYR A 68 9.87 17.07 10.98
C TYR A 68 9.41 15.88 10.13
N TYR A 69 8.10 15.67 10.10
CA TYR A 69 7.48 14.75 9.15
C TYR A 69 7.63 15.23 7.72
N VAL A 70 7.52 14.28 6.78
CA VAL A 70 7.50 14.56 5.35
C VAL A 70 6.27 15.43 5.03
N PRO A 71 6.42 16.56 4.34
CA PRO A 71 5.28 17.31 3.83
C PRO A 71 4.57 16.51 2.73
N ILE A 72 3.26 16.70 2.60
CA ILE A 72 2.53 16.05 1.51
C ILE A 72 3.09 16.45 0.14
N ARG A 73 3.53 17.72 0.04
CA ARG A 73 4.06 18.37 -1.15
C ARG A 73 5.10 19.42 -0.75
N TYR A 74 6.22 19.43 -1.45
CA TYR A 74 7.25 20.47 -1.38
C TYR A 74 7.26 21.27 -2.68
N LEU A 75 7.21 22.60 -2.59
CA LEU A 75 7.28 23.48 -3.75
C LEU A 75 8.68 24.09 -3.81
N ASN A 76 9.45 23.77 -4.84
CA ASN A 76 10.76 24.43 -5.00
C ASN A 76 10.59 25.88 -5.49
N SER A 77 11.66 26.68 -5.38
CA SER A 77 11.67 28.07 -5.86
C SER A 77 11.41 28.22 -7.36
N GLY A 78 11.54 27.13 -8.14
CA GLY A 78 11.22 27.07 -9.57
C GLY A 78 9.77 26.71 -9.87
N GLY A 79 8.89 26.60 -8.86
CA GLY A 79 7.48 26.27 -9.02
C GLY A 79 7.19 24.78 -9.28
N THR A 80 8.19 23.91 -9.17
CA THR A 80 8.02 22.46 -9.29
C THR A 80 7.50 21.88 -7.98
N ASN A 81 6.48 21.04 -8.07
CA ASN A 81 5.81 20.43 -6.92
C ASN A 81 6.25 18.96 -6.77
N TYR A 82 6.87 18.62 -5.65
CA TYR A 82 7.33 17.29 -5.32
C TYR A 82 6.40 16.63 -4.29
N PRO A 83 5.75 15.50 -4.61
CA PRO A 83 4.94 14.78 -3.63
C PRO A 83 5.81 14.10 -2.58
N TRP A 84 5.24 13.79 -1.41
CA TRP A 84 5.93 13.16 -0.28
C TRP A 84 6.74 11.92 -0.67
N ALA A 85 6.23 11.10 -1.60
CA ALA A 85 6.90 9.88 -2.01
C ALA A 85 8.29 10.17 -2.60
N VAL A 86 8.42 11.25 -3.38
CA VAL A 86 9.69 11.70 -3.97
C VAL A 86 10.67 12.19 -2.92
N LEU A 87 10.15 12.86 -1.88
CA LEU A 87 10.96 13.34 -0.79
C LEU A 87 11.61 12.20 0.01
N LEU A 88 11.07 10.99 -0.12
CA LEU A 88 11.63 9.78 0.48
C LEU A 88 12.62 9.03 -0.42
N PHE A 89 12.74 9.36 -1.71
CA PHE A 89 13.63 8.64 -2.64
C PHE A 89 15.10 8.59 -2.20
N PRO A 90 15.69 9.65 -1.60
CA PRO A 90 17.08 9.56 -1.09
C PRO A 90 17.31 8.45 -0.06
N TYR A 91 16.25 7.95 0.57
CA TYR A 91 16.29 6.92 1.61
C TYR A 91 15.77 5.56 1.10
N ILE A 92 15.46 5.45 -0.19
CA ILE A 92 14.98 4.23 -0.85
C ILE A 92 16.00 3.85 -1.91
N ASP A 93 16.61 2.67 -1.72
CA ASP A 93 17.57 2.15 -2.70
C ASP A 93 16.90 1.91 -4.06
N GLY A 94 17.56 2.36 -5.12
CA GLY A 94 17.05 2.28 -6.49
C GLY A 94 15.89 3.22 -6.83
N ALA A 95 15.44 4.10 -5.94
CA ALA A 95 14.40 5.07 -6.29
C ALA A 95 14.95 6.24 -7.13
N SER A 96 14.25 6.57 -8.21
CA SER A 96 14.61 7.66 -9.13
C SER A 96 13.40 8.56 -9.38
N THR A 97 13.60 9.84 -9.68
CA THR A 97 12.52 10.72 -10.17
C THR A 97 11.88 10.21 -11.46
N ASP A 98 12.58 9.36 -12.22
CA ASP A 98 12.00 8.65 -13.36
C ASP A 98 10.89 7.68 -12.93
N ASP A 99 10.86 7.24 -11.66
CA ASP A 99 9.80 6.42 -11.07
C ASP A 99 8.47 7.16 -10.89
N LEU A 100 8.47 8.48 -11.08
CA LEU A 100 7.25 9.28 -11.17
C LEU A 100 6.64 9.26 -12.57
N THR A 101 7.43 8.82 -13.55
CA THR A 101 6.98 8.60 -14.91
C THR A 101 6.71 7.11 -15.09
N ILE A 102 5.64 6.78 -15.81
CA ILE A 102 5.15 5.40 -16.01
C ILE A 102 6.23 4.41 -16.50
N SER A 103 7.32 4.92 -17.09
CA SER A 103 8.33 4.17 -17.83
C SER A 103 9.45 3.52 -17.01
N ASN A 104 9.76 4.00 -15.81
CA ASN A 104 10.79 3.42 -14.95
C ASN A 104 10.12 3.13 -13.61
N GLN A 105 10.23 1.92 -13.06
CA GLN A 105 9.53 1.56 -11.82
C GLN A 105 10.47 0.78 -10.92
N THR A 106 11.62 1.38 -10.64
CA THR A 106 12.67 0.81 -9.79
C THR A 106 12.32 0.88 -8.30
N ALA A 107 11.53 1.87 -7.87
CA ALA A 107 11.00 1.97 -6.50
C ALA A 107 9.81 1.00 -6.21
N HIS A 108 10.06 -0.31 -6.29
CA HIS A 108 9.04 -1.34 -6.04
C HIS A 108 8.35 -1.25 -4.67
N CYS A 109 9.02 -0.70 -3.65
CA CYS A 109 8.49 -0.57 -2.30
C CYS A 109 7.37 0.47 -2.14
N LEU A 110 7.10 1.27 -3.18
CA LEU A 110 5.98 2.21 -3.23
C LEU A 110 4.72 1.56 -3.83
N TYR A 111 4.78 0.28 -4.22
CA TYR A 111 3.69 -0.39 -4.90
C TYR A 111 3.27 -1.69 -4.19
N CYS A 112 2.02 -1.73 -3.75
CA CYS A 112 1.43 -2.94 -3.18
C CYS A 112 1.44 -4.07 -4.23
N PRO A 113 1.85 -5.30 -3.90
CA PRO A 113 1.90 -6.41 -4.85
C PRO A 113 0.54 -6.85 -5.38
N SER A 114 -0.54 -6.47 -4.69
CA SER A 114 -1.93 -6.73 -5.11
C SER A 114 -2.47 -5.70 -6.10
N VAL A 115 -1.67 -4.70 -6.49
CA VAL A 115 -2.04 -3.70 -7.50
C VAL A 115 -1.91 -4.29 -8.90
N ALA A 116 -2.98 -4.16 -9.69
CA ALA A 116 -2.93 -4.47 -11.11
C ALA A 116 -1.93 -3.54 -11.82
N MET A 117 -1.02 -4.10 -12.62
CA MET A 117 0.00 -3.33 -13.35
C MET A 117 -0.58 -2.21 -14.22
N GLU A 118 -1.77 -2.40 -14.79
CA GLU A 118 -2.46 -1.39 -15.60
C GLU A 118 -2.82 -0.12 -14.81
N LEU A 119 -3.00 -0.25 -13.49
CA LEU A 119 -3.24 0.87 -12.60
C LEU A 119 -1.93 1.56 -12.15
N ARG A 120 -0.77 0.88 -12.27
CA ARG A 120 0.56 1.48 -12.06
C ARG A 120 0.92 2.45 -13.19
N ASN A 121 0.33 2.26 -14.37
CA ASN A 121 0.68 2.98 -15.59
C ASN A 121 -0.16 4.24 -15.86
N LYS A 122 -0.82 4.82 -14.85
CA LYS A 122 -1.57 6.08 -15.00
C LYS A 122 -0.77 7.25 -14.43
N SER A 123 -0.59 8.30 -15.22
CA SER A 123 0.33 9.43 -15.00
C SER A 123 0.07 10.29 -13.75
N ALA A 124 -0.95 9.96 -12.95
CA ALA A 124 -1.30 10.67 -11.72
C ALA A 124 -0.96 9.88 -10.44
N SER A 125 -0.40 8.66 -10.58
CA SER A 125 -0.26 7.68 -9.52
C SER A 125 1.21 7.53 -9.10
N TYR A 126 1.66 8.28 -8.08
CA TYR A 126 3.05 8.22 -7.60
C TYR A 126 3.36 7.03 -6.68
N THR A 127 2.33 6.37 -6.15
CA THR A 127 2.47 5.28 -5.17
C THR A 127 1.12 4.58 -4.98
N SER A 128 1.16 3.36 -4.47
CA SER A 128 -0.01 2.56 -4.09
C SER A 128 -0.42 2.73 -2.63
N TYR A 129 0.25 3.64 -1.92
CA TYR A 129 0.06 3.96 -0.52
C TYR A 129 -0.39 5.41 -0.37
N GLY A 130 -1.27 5.66 0.58
CA GLY A 130 -1.72 6.99 0.94
C GLY A 130 -0.97 7.51 2.17
N TYR A 131 -0.55 8.77 2.10
CA TYR A 131 -0.10 9.57 3.22
C TYR A 131 -1.15 10.62 3.62
N ASN A 132 -1.22 11.01 4.89
CA ASN A 132 -2.22 11.98 5.33
C ASN A 132 -2.00 13.37 4.72
N ARG A 133 -3.02 13.94 4.06
CA ARG A 133 -2.94 15.27 3.43
C ARG A 133 -2.62 16.41 4.39
N PHE A 134 -3.11 16.30 5.61
CA PHE A 134 -2.93 17.33 6.63
C PHE A 134 -1.63 17.10 7.43
N GLY A 135 -0.84 16.11 7.01
CA GLY A 135 0.32 15.63 7.75
C GLY A 135 -0.09 15.04 9.09
N VAL A 136 0.85 15.05 10.02
CA VAL A 136 0.68 14.46 11.34
C VAL A 136 0.26 15.55 12.33
N GLY A 137 -1.02 15.60 12.70
CA GLY A 137 -1.55 16.60 13.65
C GLY A 137 -1.85 18.00 13.06
N GLY A 138 -2.17 18.10 11.77
CA GLY A 138 -2.58 19.36 11.12
C GLY A 138 -4.08 19.51 10.90
N ASN A 139 -4.56 20.77 10.90
CA ASN A 139 -5.91 21.15 10.45
C ASN A 139 -5.87 22.00 9.16
N GLN A 140 -4.73 21.97 8.47
CA GLN A 140 -4.45 22.61 7.18
C GLN A 140 -3.57 21.65 6.37
N PRO A 141 -3.75 21.55 5.04
CA PRO A 141 -2.93 20.68 4.22
C PRO A 141 -1.46 20.94 4.52
N TYR A 142 -0.67 19.88 4.76
CA TYR A 142 0.74 20.03 5.09
C TYR A 142 1.55 20.27 3.81
N VAL A 143 1.28 21.40 3.19
CA VAL A 143 2.09 21.98 2.12
C VAL A 143 3.16 22.87 2.75
N ASP A 144 4.32 22.90 2.12
CA ASP A 144 5.49 23.75 2.37
C ASP A 144 5.41 24.74 3.57
N GLY A 145 6.26 24.52 4.58
CA GLY A 145 6.41 25.40 5.75
C GLY A 145 5.65 25.01 7.02
N GLY A 146 4.65 24.12 6.93
CA GLY A 146 3.89 23.65 8.09
C GLY A 146 4.64 22.64 8.97
N LYS A 147 5.67 23.04 9.73
CA LYS A 147 6.41 22.16 10.65
C LYS A 147 5.47 21.20 11.40
N LYS A 148 5.64 19.87 11.27
CA LYS A 148 4.89 18.85 12.04
C LYS A 148 5.87 17.88 12.66
N MET A 149 5.84 17.72 13.98
CA MET A 149 6.78 16.88 14.72
C MET A 149 6.05 15.73 15.42
N ILE A 150 6.73 14.59 15.60
CA ILE A 150 6.18 13.42 16.31
C ILE A 150 5.75 13.73 17.75
N ARG A 151 6.45 14.65 18.43
CA ARG A 151 6.07 15.10 19.77
C ARG A 151 4.73 15.84 19.85
N TRP A 152 4.15 16.21 18.71
CA TRP A 152 2.83 16.85 18.65
C TRP A 152 1.69 15.84 18.47
N LEU A 153 2.03 14.56 18.34
CA LEU A 153 1.05 13.47 18.41
C LEU A 153 0.69 13.17 19.85
N GLY A 154 -0.60 13.26 20.16
CA GLY A 154 -1.11 12.86 21.47
C GLY A 154 -1.02 11.35 21.69
N GLU A 155 -1.49 10.55 20.73
CA GLU A 155 -1.48 9.07 20.80
C GLU A 155 -0.92 8.50 19.48
N PRO A 156 0.42 8.35 19.38
CA PRO A 156 1.07 7.80 18.19
C PRO A 156 0.56 6.40 17.80
N GLY A 157 0.19 5.57 18.78
CA GLY A 157 -0.36 4.22 18.55
C GLY A 157 -1.78 4.19 17.98
N GLU A 158 -2.46 5.33 17.87
CA GLU A 158 -3.76 5.41 17.19
C GLU A 158 -3.72 6.38 15.99
N THR A 159 -2.58 7.02 15.77
CA THR A 159 -2.33 7.95 14.67
C THR A 159 -2.04 7.23 13.38
N LEU A 160 -2.87 7.39 12.35
CA LEU A 160 -2.58 6.84 11.02
C LEU A 160 -1.59 7.74 10.26
N VAL A 161 -0.52 7.14 9.74
CA VAL A 161 0.51 7.84 8.96
C VAL A 161 0.50 7.39 7.51
N PHE A 162 0.66 6.08 7.27
CA PHE A 162 0.61 5.48 5.94
C PHE A 162 -0.48 4.43 5.87
N VAL A 163 -1.17 4.38 4.73
CA VAL A 163 -2.29 3.47 4.51
C VAL A 163 -2.14 2.81 3.15
N ASP A 164 -2.26 1.49 3.07
CA ASP A 164 -2.48 0.81 1.79
C ASP A 164 -3.88 1.16 1.27
N CYS A 165 -3.94 2.06 0.28
CA CYS A 165 -5.22 2.45 -0.27
C CYS A 165 -5.16 2.66 -1.77
N THR A 166 -6.35 2.57 -2.36
CA THR A 166 -6.59 3.11 -3.69
C THR A 166 -7.29 4.44 -3.49
N SER A 167 -6.63 5.55 -3.82
CA SER A 167 -7.32 6.84 -3.89
C SER A 167 -8.31 6.80 -5.05
N VAL A 168 -9.56 7.17 -4.77
CA VAL A 168 -10.62 7.26 -5.78
C VAL A 168 -10.79 8.74 -6.10
N ASN A 169 -10.11 9.22 -7.14
CA ASN A 169 -10.44 10.53 -7.68
C ASN A 169 -11.78 10.38 -8.43
N GLN A 170 -12.83 11.11 -8.00
CA GLN A 170 -14.15 11.04 -8.65
C GLN A 170 -14.10 11.41 -10.15
N LEU A 171 -13.03 12.09 -10.61
CA LEU A 171 -12.83 12.50 -12.00
C LEU A 171 -11.82 11.64 -12.77
N ALA A 172 -11.03 10.79 -12.10
CA ALA A 172 -10.05 9.94 -12.75
C ALA A 172 -10.07 8.54 -12.12
N LYS A 173 -10.53 7.55 -12.91
CA LYS A 173 -10.50 6.11 -12.61
C LYS A 173 -9.05 5.60 -12.48
N GLY A 174 -8.27 6.02 -11.48
CA GLY A 174 -6.87 5.63 -11.27
C GLY A 174 -6.52 5.61 -9.78
N ILE A 175 -5.40 4.94 -9.43
CA ILE A 175 -4.83 4.94 -8.07
C ILE A 175 -4.39 6.38 -7.79
N GLY A 176 -5.17 7.17 -7.08
CA GLY A 176 -4.91 8.61 -7.01
C GLY A 176 -3.66 9.02 -6.22
N ASP A 177 -3.60 10.32 -5.92
CA ASP A 177 -2.41 11.18 -5.79
C ASP A 177 -1.36 10.84 -4.69
N GLY A 178 -1.41 9.66 -4.10
CA GLY A 178 -0.52 9.20 -3.03
C GLY A 178 -0.91 9.72 -1.66
N TRP A 179 -2.07 10.36 -1.50
CA TRP A 179 -2.52 10.83 -0.19
C TRP A 179 -3.98 10.48 0.08
N TYR A 180 -4.35 10.60 1.35
CA TYR A 180 -5.72 10.50 1.80
C TYR A 180 -6.10 11.68 2.69
N GLU A 181 -7.41 11.93 2.76
CA GLU A 181 -7.97 12.92 3.66
C GLU A 181 -8.62 12.31 4.88
N ALA A 182 -8.40 13.02 5.97
CA ALA A 182 -8.64 12.56 7.31
C ALA A 182 -9.89 13.18 7.95
N TYR A 183 -10.42 14.22 7.33
CA TYR A 183 -11.65 14.91 7.69
C TYR A 183 -12.33 15.50 6.44
N ASN A 184 -13.43 16.23 6.61
CA ASN A 184 -14.27 16.70 5.50
C ASN A 184 -13.65 17.98 4.95
N ASP A 185 -12.95 17.88 3.83
CA ASP A 185 -12.59 19.04 3.01
C ASP A 185 -13.76 19.32 2.05
N PRO A 186 -14.43 20.48 2.14
CA PRO A 186 -15.49 20.87 1.21
C PRO A 186 -15.00 21.02 -0.24
N THR A 187 -13.68 20.96 -0.50
CA THR A 187 -13.09 21.01 -1.85
C THR A 187 -12.97 19.64 -2.54
N GLY A 188 -13.49 18.56 -1.94
CA GLY A 188 -13.70 17.28 -2.63
C GLY A 188 -12.48 16.37 -2.72
N GLY A 189 -11.65 16.35 -1.68
CA GLY A 189 -10.48 15.50 -1.67
C GLY A 189 -10.77 14.01 -1.57
N GLY A 190 -9.83 13.22 -2.08
CA GLY A 190 -9.98 11.80 -2.34
C GLY A 190 -10.13 10.98 -1.06
N MET A 191 -11.26 10.29 -0.96
CA MET A 191 -11.45 9.20 0.00
C MET A 191 -10.53 8.03 -0.37
N PHE A 192 -10.04 7.32 0.65
CA PHE A 192 -9.35 6.05 0.43
C PHE A 192 -10.37 4.92 0.25
N LEU A 193 -10.10 4.01 -0.67
CA LEU A 193 -10.84 2.77 -0.84
C LEU A 193 -9.96 1.58 -0.47
N PHE A 194 -10.46 0.75 0.45
CA PHE A 194 -9.81 -0.50 0.85
C PHE A 194 -10.31 -1.63 -0.02
N SER A 195 -9.88 -1.63 -1.29
CA SER A 195 -10.27 -2.64 -2.28
C SER A 195 -9.34 -3.86 -2.32
N ARG A 196 -8.21 -3.80 -1.61
CA ARG A 196 -7.16 -4.83 -1.59
C ARG A 196 -7.32 -5.75 -0.38
N HIS A 197 -6.57 -6.85 -0.37
CA HIS A 197 -6.45 -7.76 0.77
C HIS A 197 -7.79 -8.17 1.40
N SER A 198 -8.76 -8.53 0.54
CA SER A 198 -10.11 -8.92 0.95
C SER A 198 -10.91 -7.82 1.68
N GLY A 199 -10.68 -6.56 1.32
CA GLY A 199 -11.38 -5.41 1.89
C GLY A 199 -10.68 -4.77 3.09
N GLU A 200 -9.42 -5.12 3.32
CA GLU A 200 -8.59 -4.64 4.43
C GLU A 200 -7.40 -3.85 3.88
N ALA A 201 -6.98 -2.83 4.62
CA ALA A 201 -5.77 -2.06 4.34
C ALA A 201 -4.76 -2.28 5.46
N ASN A 202 -3.48 -2.41 5.09
CA ASN A 202 -2.38 -2.33 6.04
C ASN A 202 -2.11 -0.87 6.37
N ILE A 203 -2.07 -0.54 7.66
CA ILE A 203 -1.94 0.83 8.16
C ILE A 203 -0.72 0.89 9.06
N ALA A 204 0.22 1.81 8.76
CA ALA A 204 1.28 2.18 9.68
C ALA A 204 0.82 3.32 10.58
N TYR A 205 1.04 3.14 11.87
CA TYR A 205 0.70 4.11 12.89
C TYR A 205 1.91 4.97 13.27
N GLY A 206 1.68 6.05 14.03
CA GLY A 206 2.70 7.01 14.46
C GLY A 206 3.80 6.43 15.35
N ASP A 207 3.54 5.33 16.05
CA ASP A 207 4.54 4.54 16.78
C ASP A 207 5.27 3.50 15.90
N GLY A 208 4.85 3.39 14.64
CA GLY A 208 5.39 2.50 13.63
C GLY A 208 4.82 1.09 13.64
N HIS A 209 3.88 0.70 14.50
CA HIS A 209 3.26 -0.61 14.34
C HIS A 209 2.39 -0.63 13.07
N VAL A 210 2.18 -1.83 12.51
CA VAL A 210 1.32 -2.01 11.33
C VAL A 210 0.17 -2.93 11.70
N SER A 211 -1.06 -2.45 11.53
CA SER A 211 -2.26 -3.26 11.72
C SER A 211 -3.13 -3.24 10.46
N PRO A 212 -3.70 -4.38 10.07
CA PRO A 212 -4.75 -4.40 9.08
C PRO A 212 -6.05 -3.86 9.67
N LYS A 213 -6.81 -3.08 8.88
CA LYS A 213 -8.15 -2.59 9.24
C LYS A 213 -9.09 -2.61 8.05
N ARG A 214 -10.37 -2.86 8.29
CA ARG A 214 -11.45 -2.62 7.34
C ARG A 214 -11.84 -1.15 7.36
N GLN A 215 -12.39 -0.68 6.25
CA GLN A 215 -12.78 0.72 6.10
C GLN A 215 -13.76 1.13 7.22
N GLN A 216 -14.78 0.31 7.47
CA GLN A 216 -15.79 0.54 8.51
C GLN A 216 -15.25 0.62 9.94
N GLU A 217 -14.07 0.04 10.22
CA GLU A 217 -13.46 0.09 11.56
C GLU A 217 -12.81 1.45 11.85
N ILE A 218 -12.53 2.23 10.81
CA ILE A 218 -11.87 3.52 10.93
C ILE A 218 -12.71 4.65 10.33
N THR A 219 -13.86 4.34 9.71
CA THR A 219 -14.78 5.33 9.13
C THR A 219 -16.10 5.44 9.88
N ASP A 220 -16.62 6.65 10.01
CA ASP A 220 -18.00 6.94 10.39
C ASP A 220 -19.02 6.46 9.33
N ALA A 221 -20.31 6.61 9.65
CA ALA A 221 -21.43 6.20 8.81
C ALA A 221 -21.48 6.87 7.42
N SER A 222 -20.73 7.95 7.19
CA SER A 222 -20.59 8.60 5.88
C SER A 222 -19.44 8.03 5.04
N GLY A 223 -18.73 7.00 5.52
CA GLY A 223 -17.56 6.42 4.85
C GLY A 223 -16.30 7.28 4.95
N LYS A 224 -16.38 8.34 5.74
CA LYS A 224 -15.30 9.24 6.12
C LYS A 224 -14.63 8.67 7.35
N VAL A 225 -13.32 8.83 7.52
CA VAL A 225 -12.68 8.41 8.78
C VAL A 225 -13.42 9.05 9.94
N TYR A 226 -13.74 8.27 10.98
CA TYR A 226 -14.40 8.72 12.21
C TYR A 226 -14.09 10.18 12.50
N SER A 227 -15.12 11.03 12.46
CA SER A 227 -14.99 12.47 12.59
C SER A 227 -16.15 13.10 13.35
N ASN A 228 -15.81 13.68 14.48
CA ASN A 228 -16.54 14.78 15.15
C ASN A 228 -15.58 15.57 16.05
N GLN A 229 -14.47 14.91 16.43
CA GLN A 229 -13.46 15.28 17.43
C GLN A 229 -12.08 14.72 17.05
N SER A 230 -11.72 14.65 15.76
CA SER A 230 -10.62 13.77 15.30
C SER A 230 -9.30 14.49 15.00
N PRO A 231 -8.41 14.70 15.99
CA PRO A 231 -7.00 14.42 15.75
C PRO A 231 -6.88 12.90 15.62
N TRP A 232 -6.04 12.40 14.76
CA TRP A 232 -5.83 10.96 14.66
C TRP A 232 -4.65 10.59 15.54
N PHE A 233 -4.69 10.19 16.79
CA PHE A 233 -5.67 10.12 17.86
C PHE A 233 -4.89 10.58 19.10
N GLY A 234 -5.56 10.97 20.17
CA GLY A 234 -4.99 11.80 21.24
C GLY A 234 -5.66 13.14 21.27
N SER A 235 -6.53 13.30 22.26
CA SER A 235 -7.32 14.50 22.59
C SER A 235 -6.51 15.81 22.74
N ASN A 236 -5.20 15.79 22.52
CA ASN A 236 -4.24 16.87 22.82
C ASN A 236 -3.14 17.03 21.74
N CYS A 237 -3.48 17.10 20.45
CA CYS A 237 -2.50 17.58 19.47
C CYS A 237 -2.34 19.10 19.62
N TYR A 238 -1.22 19.55 20.22
CA TYR A 238 -0.94 20.98 20.43
C TYR A 238 -0.45 21.67 19.13
N PRO A 239 -0.85 22.94 18.90
CA PRO A 239 -0.35 23.75 17.78
C PRO A 239 1.13 24.11 17.89
#